data_AF-A0AAD4Z4V3-F1
#
_entry.id   AF-A0AAD4Z4V3-F1
#
_cell.length_a   1.000
_cell.length_b   1.000
_cell.length_c   1.000
_cell.angle_alpha   90.00
_cell.angle_beta   90.00
_cell.angle_gamma   90.00
#
_symmetry.space_group_name_H-M   'P 1'
#
loop_
_entity.id
_entity.type
_entity.pdbx_description
1 polymer ?
#
loop_
_entity_poly.entity_id
_entity_poly.type
_entity_poly.pdbx_seq_one_letter_code
_entity_poly.pdbx_strand_id
1 'polypeptide(L)'
;MEEKTSGSLYGGSLIVPSVQELAKKPIAAIPARYIQPRHHEQQDDVMFNPDHGHAEIPFIDMQKLLSQESTDSESELARLHFACKEWGFFQLVNHGVSSSLMDKVKTEIQDFFNLAMEDNTTTFYTLRDEDNFVAQNTL
;
A
#
# COMPACT_ATOMS: atom_id res chain seq x y z
N MET A 1 30.89 -37.41 -9.06
CA MET A 1 31.39 -36.56 -7.96
C MET A 1 30.32 -35.51 -7.73
N GLU A 2 29.49 -35.73 -6.72
CA GLU A 2 28.51 -34.76 -6.24
C GLU A 2 29.24 -33.63 -5.52
N GLU A 3 28.92 -32.38 -5.84
CA GLU A 3 29.25 -31.25 -4.98
C GLU A 3 27.97 -30.82 -4.27
N LYS A 4 27.82 -31.30 -3.03
CA LYS A 4 26.80 -30.86 -2.09
C LYS A 4 27.28 -29.59 -1.39
N THR A 5 26.72 -28.44 -1.75
CA THR A 5 26.77 -27.27 -0.85
C THR A 5 25.61 -27.35 0.13
N SER A 6 25.88 -28.06 1.23
CA SER A 6 25.11 -27.97 2.47
C SER A 6 25.51 -26.68 3.18
N GLY A 7 24.60 -25.71 3.23
CA GLY A 7 24.79 -24.45 3.94
C GLY A 7 23.44 -23.85 4.33
N SER A 8 23.01 -24.13 5.55
CA SER A 8 21.88 -23.49 6.22
C SER A 8 21.99 -21.95 6.15
N LEU A 9 20.99 -21.28 5.57
CA LEU A 9 20.81 -19.83 5.63
C LEU A 9 19.39 -19.53 6.13
N TYR A 10 19.11 -19.90 7.39
CA TYR A 10 17.95 -19.36 8.11
C TYR A 10 18.21 -17.87 8.36
N GLY A 11 17.53 -17.00 7.60
CA GLY A 11 17.49 -15.55 7.84
C GLY A 11 18.08 -14.64 6.76
N GLY A 12 18.27 -15.11 5.52
CA GLY A 12 18.67 -14.23 4.40
C GLY A 12 17.47 -13.60 3.69
N SER A 13 17.43 -12.27 3.55
CA SER A 13 16.50 -11.61 2.62
C SER A 13 16.89 -11.97 1.20
N LEU A 14 16.03 -12.67 0.47
CA LEU A 14 16.22 -12.90 -0.96
C LEU A 14 16.21 -11.55 -1.68
N ILE A 15 17.16 -11.31 -2.58
CA ILE A 15 17.14 -10.14 -3.45
C ILE A 15 15.99 -10.34 -4.44
N VAL A 16 14.93 -9.55 -4.27
CA VAL A 16 13.74 -9.58 -5.12
C VAL A 16 13.98 -8.60 -6.27
N PRO A 17 14.09 -9.06 -7.54
CA PRO A 17 14.25 -8.14 -8.66
C PRO A 17 13.01 -7.24 -8.82
N SER A 18 13.23 -6.01 -9.28
CA SER A 18 12.18 -5.04 -9.56
C SER A 18 11.11 -5.61 -10.49
N VAL A 19 9.85 -5.54 -10.03
CA VAL A 19 8.69 -5.94 -10.84
C VAL A 19 8.53 -5.02 -12.05
N GLN A 20 8.88 -3.74 -11.91
CA GLN A 20 8.80 -2.75 -12.98
C GLN A 20 9.76 -3.10 -14.13
N GLU A 21 11.00 -3.49 -13.82
CA GLU A 21 11.97 -3.94 -14.83
C GLU A 21 11.58 -5.28 -15.46
N LEU A 22 10.98 -6.16 -14.66
CA LEU A 22 10.43 -7.41 -15.17
C LEU A 22 9.34 -7.14 -16.21
N ALA A 23 8.44 -6.20 -15.94
CA ALA A 23 7.33 -5.82 -16.82
C ALA A 23 7.77 -5.11 -18.13
N LYS A 24 8.92 -4.43 -18.14
CA LYS A 24 9.47 -3.80 -19.36
C LYS A 24 9.97 -4.81 -20.40
N LYS A 25 10.29 -6.04 -19.98
CA LYS A 25 10.78 -7.11 -20.86
C LYS A 25 9.58 -7.92 -21.40
N PRO A 26 9.67 -8.52 -22.60
CA PRO A 26 8.67 -9.48 -23.03
C PRO A 26 8.72 -10.72 -22.12
N ILE A 27 7.75 -10.86 -21.22
CA ILE A 27 7.65 -12.00 -20.31
C ILE A 27 6.82 -13.09 -21.00
N ALA A 28 7.41 -14.27 -21.21
CA ALA A 28 6.69 -15.42 -21.73
C ALA A 28 5.78 -16.08 -20.67
N ALA A 29 6.17 -16.03 -19.39
CA ALA A 29 5.39 -16.55 -18.27
C ALA A 29 5.73 -15.82 -16.96
N ILE A 30 4.71 -15.56 -16.12
CA ILE A 30 4.89 -14.95 -14.79
C ILE A 30 5.73 -15.88 -13.92
N PRO A 31 6.82 -15.40 -13.27
CA PRO A 31 7.61 -16.23 -12.39
C PRO A 31 6.79 -16.86 -11.26
N ALA A 32 7.03 -18.14 -10.96
CA ALA A 32 6.24 -18.92 -10.00
C ALA A 32 6.11 -18.25 -8.62
N ARG A 33 7.09 -17.44 -8.20
CA ARG A 33 7.07 -16.70 -6.93
C ARG A 33 5.96 -15.65 -6.81
N TYR A 34 5.40 -15.18 -7.92
CA TYR A 34 4.27 -14.24 -7.94
C TYR A 34 2.93 -14.93 -8.20
N ILE A 35 2.93 -16.24 -8.44
CA ILE A 35 1.71 -17.02 -8.60
C ILE A 35 1.19 -17.29 -7.20
N GLN A 36 0.08 -16.64 -6.85
CA GLN A 36 -0.60 -16.92 -5.60
C GLN A 36 -1.11 -18.37 -5.63
N PRO A 37 -0.69 -19.24 -4.69
CA PRO A 37 -1.31 -20.54 -4.54
C PRO A 37 -2.81 -20.30 -4.36
N ARG A 38 -3.64 -20.93 -5.19
CA ARG A 38 -5.09 -20.88 -5.00
C ARG A 38 -5.39 -21.59 -3.68
N HIS A 39 -5.41 -20.83 -2.59
CA HIS A 39 -6.02 -21.29 -1.36
C HIS A 39 -7.52 -21.39 -1.67
N HIS A 40 -7.99 -22.61 -1.85
CA HIS A 40 -9.41 -22.97 -1.93
C HIS A 40 -10.06 -22.78 -0.54
N GLU A 41 -9.99 -21.56 -0.01
CA GLU A 41 -10.85 -21.10 1.07
C GLU A 41 -11.70 -20.01 0.43
N GLN A 42 -12.82 -20.46 -0.17
CA GLN A 42 -13.92 -19.62 -0.62
C GLN A 42 -13.46 -18.32 -1.29
N GLN A 43 -12.99 -18.44 -2.54
CA GLN A 43 -13.28 -17.38 -3.50
C GLN A 43 -14.81 -17.37 -3.67
N ASP A 44 -15.50 -16.78 -2.70
CA ASP A 44 -16.58 -15.89 -3.08
C ASP A 44 -15.91 -14.90 -4.01
N ASP A 45 -16.16 -15.13 -5.29
CA ASP A 45 -15.93 -14.19 -6.34
C ASP A 45 -16.59 -12.90 -5.87
N VAL A 46 -15.82 -11.99 -5.26
CA VAL A 46 -16.19 -10.58 -5.18
C VAL A 46 -16.02 -10.00 -6.59
N MET A 47 -16.60 -10.70 -7.56
CA MET A 47 -17.29 -10.11 -8.67
C MET A 47 -18.17 -9.06 -8.02
N PHE A 48 -18.00 -7.82 -8.44
CA PHE A 48 -18.91 -6.75 -8.07
C PHE A 48 -20.29 -7.11 -8.61
N ASN A 49 -21.04 -7.97 -7.90
CA ASN A 49 -22.38 -8.42 -8.25
C ASN A 49 -23.33 -7.30 -7.87
N PRO A 50 -23.87 -6.50 -8.80
CA PRO A 50 -24.65 -5.29 -8.47
C PRO A 50 -25.90 -5.57 -7.64
N ASP A 51 -26.27 -6.84 -7.49
CA ASP A 51 -27.53 -7.35 -6.95
C ASP A 51 -27.42 -7.90 -5.50
N HIS A 52 -26.20 -8.00 -4.95
CA HIS A 52 -26.00 -8.16 -3.51
C HIS A 52 -25.55 -6.82 -2.98
N GLY A 53 -26.51 -6.03 -2.49
CA GLY A 53 -26.35 -4.65 -2.03
C GLY A 53 -24.93 -4.34 -1.62
N HIS A 54 -24.19 -3.73 -2.56
CA HIS A 54 -22.80 -3.38 -2.38
C HIS A 54 -22.75 -2.54 -1.13
N ALA A 55 -22.16 -3.08 -0.07
CA ALA A 55 -21.72 -2.25 1.01
C ALA A 55 -20.72 -1.28 0.34
N GLU A 56 -21.10 -0.02 0.17
CA GLU A 56 -20.20 0.99 -0.39
C GLU A 56 -19.26 1.43 0.73
N ILE A 57 -17.97 1.55 0.41
CA ILE A 57 -16.98 2.04 1.37
C ILE A 57 -17.46 3.41 1.90
N PRO A 58 -17.57 3.59 3.23
CA PRO A 58 -18.09 4.82 3.79
C PRO A 58 -17.23 6.03 3.38
N PHE A 59 -17.88 7.11 2.98
CA PHE A 59 -17.24 8.41 2.85
C PHE A 59 -17.41 9.18 4.15
N ILE A 60 -16.37 9.89 4.60
CA ILE A 60 -16.40 10.79 5.76
C ILE A 60 -16.08 12.20 5.28
N ASP A 61 -16.93 13.16 5.60
CA ASP A 61 -16.75 14.57 5.24
C ASP A 61 -16.10 15.32 6.39
N MET A 62 -14.84 15.72 6.21
CA MET A 62 -14.09 16.39 7.27
C MET A 62 -14.64 17.79 7.61
N GLN A 63 -15.26 18.49 6.66
CA GLN A 63 -15.83 19.81 6.92
C GLN A 63 -17.08 19.70 7.78
N LYS A 64 -17.95 18.72 7.50
CA LYS A 64 -19.13 18.45 8.33
C LYS A 64 -18.74 17.99 9.73
N LEU A 65 -17.74 17.11 9.82
CA LEU A 65 -17.23 16.62 11.09
C LEU A 65 -16.74 17.76 12.00
N LEU A 66 -16.09 18.77 11.42
CA LEU A 66 -15.57 19.95 12.12
C LEU A 66 -16.52 21.15 12.11
N SER A 67 -17.76 20.99 11.65
CA SER A 67 -18.74 22.07 11.58
C SER A 67 -19.12 22.55 12.99
N GLN A 68 -19.46 23.84 13.11
CA GLN A 68 -19.99 24.40 14.36
C GLN A 68 -21.49 24.05 14.55
N GLU A 69 -22.14 23.56 13.50
CA GLU A 69 -23.52 23.11 13.56
C GLU A 69 -23.57 21.70 14.18
N SER A 70 -24.23 21.57 15.33
CA SER A 70 -24.20 20.34 16.11
C SER A 70 -24.80 19.14 15.38
N THR A 71 -25.81 19.35 14.53
CA THR A 71 -26.49 18.30 13.77
C THR A 71 -25.57 17.65 12.72
N ASP A 72 -24.85 18.46 11.94
CA ASP A 72 -23.92 17.99 10.93
C ASP A 72 -22.70 17.32 11.57
N SER A 73 -22.14 17.90 12.63
CA SER A 73 -21.00 17.30 13.35
C SER A 73 -21.36 15.97 14.03
N GLU A 74 -22.49 15.87 14.72
CA GLU A 74 -22.92 14.64 15.40
C GLU A 74 -23.25 13.51 14.41
N SER A 75 -23.94 13.84 13.31
CA SER A 75 -24.29 12.85 12.29
C SER A 75 -23.04 12.30 11.58
N GLU A 76 -22.08 13.16 11.27
CA GLU A 76 -20.83 12.77 10.63
C GLU A 76 -19.92 11.98 11.58
N LEU A 77 -19.89 12.35 12.87
CA LEU A 77 -19.17 11.61 13.90
C LEU A 77 -19.74 10.20 14.10
N ALA A 78 -21.07 10.05 14.07
CA ALA A 78 -21.73 8.74 14.12
C ALA A 78 -21.35 7.88 12.91
N ARG A 79 -21.26 8.50 11.72
CA ARG A 79 -20.82 7.82 10.49
C ARG A 79 -19.36 7.37 10.58
N LEU A 80 -18.48 8.22 11.12
CA LEU A 80 -17.08 7.86 11.38
C LEU A 80 -16.96 6.70 12.37
N HIS A 81 -17.72 6.74 13.47
CA HIS A 81 -17.73 5.66 14.45
C HIS A 81 -18.19 4.33 13.82
N PHE A 82 -19.26 4.36 13.02
CA PHE A 82 -19.74 3.20 12.28
C PHE A 82 -18.69 2.65 11.32
N ALA A 83 -18.03 3.52 10.54
CA ALA A 83 -16.99 3.13 9.62
C ALA A 83 -15.79 2.49 10.34
N CYS A 84 -15.33 3.06 11.45
CA CYS A 84 -14.25 2.48 12.24
C CYS A 84 -14.61 1.09 12.80
N LYS A 85 -15.86 0.91 13.25
CA LYS A 85 -16.30 -0.32 13.92
C LYS A 85 -16.64 -1.46 12.97
N GLU A 86 -17.41 -1.17 11.92
CA GLU A 86 -17.96 -2.18 11.03
C GLU A 86 -17.10 -2.39 9.79
N TRP A 87 -16.39 -1.35 9.34
CA TRP A 87 -15.56 -1.42 8.13
C TRP A 87 -14.06 -1.50 8.40
N GLY A 88 -13.56 -0.75 9.39
CA GLY A 88 -12.11 -0.55 9.59
C GLY A 88 -11.43 0.25 8.48
N PHE A 89 -12.17 0.71 7.47
CA PHE A 89 -11.69 1.48 6.33
C PHE A 89 -12.78 2.44 5.82
N PHE A 90 -12.39 3.63 5.38
CA PHE A 90 -13.27 4.66 4.84
C PHE A 90 -12.50 5.65 3.97
N GLN A 91 -13.23 6.40 3.15
CA GLN A 91 -12.67 7.46 2.31
C GLN A 91 -12.94 8.82 2.96
N LEU A 92 -11.90 9.63 3.14
CA LEU A 92 -12.05 10.98 3.66
C LEU A 92 -12.19 11.98 2.51
N VAL A 93 -13.20 12.84 2.55
CA VAL A 93 -13.42 13.93 1.59
C VAL A 93 -13.45 15.28 2.30
N ASN A 94 -13.30 16.37 1.53
CA ASN A 94 -13.27 17.72 2.07
C ASN A 94 -12.23 17.92 3.20
N HIS A 95 -11.16 17.13 3.18
CA HIS A 95 -10.11 17.07 4.21
C HIS A 95 -9.22 18.32 4.30
N GLY A 96 -9.45 19.34 3.46
CA GLY A 96 -8.73 20.62 3.49
C GLY A 96 -7.32 20.60 2.89
N VAL A 97 -6.84 19.46 2.40
CA VAL A 97 -5.56 19.38 1.65
C VAL A 97 -5.82 19.83 0.23
N SER A 98 -5.02 20.81 -0.24
CA SER A 98 -5.18 21.36 -1.60
C SER A 98 -5.01 20.30 -2.68
N SER A 99 -5.87 20.30 -3.69
CA SER A 99 -5.78 19.41 -4.85
C SER A 99 -4.43 19.54 -5.57
N SER A 100 -3.92 20.76 -5.73
CA SER A 100 -2.60 21.01 -6.35
C SER A 100 -1.45 20.31 -5.63
N LEU A 101 -1.49 20.22 -4.30
CA LEU A 101 -0.48 19.47 -3.53
C LEU A 101 -0.61 17.98 -3.77
N MET A 102 -1.84 17.43 -3.76
CA MET A 102 -2.07 16.01 -4.04
C MET A 102 -1.61 15.64 -5.45
N ASP A 103 -1.87 16.50 -6.44
CA ASP A 103 -1.44 16.29 -7.82
C ASP A 103 0.07 16.39 -7.97
N LYS A 104 0.71 17.32 -7.26
CA LYS A 104 2.17 17.39 -7.18
C LYS A 104 2.75 16.11 -6.57
N VAL A 105 2.24 15.66 -5.43
CA VAL A 105 2.70 14.41 -4.78
C VAL A 105 2.57 13.22 -5.73
N LYS A 106 1.44 13.07 -6.43
CA LYS A 106 1.26 12.01 -7.44
C LYS A 106 2.29 12.10 -8.56
N THR A 107 2.53 13.30 -9.07
CA THR A 107 3.49 13.55 -10.16
C THR A 107 4.92 13.23 -9.73
N GLU A 108 5.35 13.75 -8.58
CA GLU A 108 6.72 13.52 -8.07
C GLU A 108 6.96 12.03 -7.75
N ILE A 109 5.97 11.32 -7.19
CA ILE A 109 6.05 9.86 -6.98
C ILE A 109 6.17 9.14 -8.33
N GLN A 110 5.32 9.51 -9.30
CA GLN A 110 5.35 8.91 -10.63
C GLN A 110 6.71 9.13 -11.32
N ASP A 111 7.23 10.36 -11.24
CA ASP A 111 8.52 10.72 -11.81
C ASP A 111 9.65 9.95 -11.13
N PHE A 112 9.64 9.84 -9.80
CA PHE A 112 10.59 9.03 -9.04
C PHE A 112 10.62 7.58 -9.51
N PHE A 113 9.46 6.92 -9.67
CA PHE A 113 9.42 5.55 -10.18
C PHE A 113 9.79 5.45 -11.67
N ASN A 114 9.72 6.54 -12.44
CA ASN A 114 10.15 6.57 -13.83
C ASN A 114 11.67 6.77 -14.01
N LEU A 115 12.39 7.21 -12.98
CA LEU A 115 13.86 7.35 -13.03
C LEU A 115 14.55 5.99 -13.27
N ALA A 116 15.77 6.05 -13.81
CA ALA A 116 16.58 4.87 -14.09
C ALA A 116 16.95 4.13 -12.79
N MET A 117 16.91 2.79 -12.83
CA MET A 117 17.05 1.94 -11.64
C MET A 117 18.36 2.12 -10.86
N GLU A 118 19.45 2.56 -11.50
CA GLU A 118 20.76 2.77 -10.86
C GLU A 118 20.70 3.83 -9.75
N ASP A 119 19.88 4.86 -9.94
CA ASP A 119 19.65 5.93 -8.97
C ASP A 119 18.65 5.49 -7.88
N ASN A 120 17.66 4.69 -8.26
CA ASN A 120 16.58 4.25 -7.38
C ASN A 120 17.09 3.23 -6.36
N THR A 121 17.85 2.21 -6.81
CA THR A 121 18.39 1.19 -5.89
C THR A 121 19.31 1.82 -4.86
N THR A 122 20.19 2.74 -5.27
CA THR A 122 21.09 3.45 -4.36
C THR A 122 20.30 4.23 -3.33
N THR A 123 19.26 4.96 -3.74
CA THR A 123 18.35 5.69 -2.83
C THR A 123 17.61 4.74 -1.86
N PHE A 124 17.12 3.59 -2.32
CA PHE A 124 16.45 2.60 -1.46
C PHE A 124 17.39 1.97 -0.43
N TYR A 125 18.66 1.77 -0.76
CA TYR A 125 19.66 1.26 0.17
C TYR A 125 20.12 2.35 1.15
N THR A 126 20.38 3.58 0.69
CA THR A 126 20.81 4.68 1.57
C THR A 126 19.71 5.11 2.56
N LEU A 127 18.44 5.10 2.16
CA LEU A 127 17.33 5.36 3.10
C LEU A 127 17.21 4.27 4.16
N ARG A 128 17.56 3.02 3.83
CA ARG A 128 17.61 1.90 4.78
C ARG A 128 18.75 2.02 5.79
N ASP A 129 19.86 2.65 5.42
CA ASP A 129 21.02 2.82 6.30
C ASP A 129 20.83 3.98 7.31
N GLU A 130 20.12 5.05 6.93
CA GLU A 130 19.81 6.19 7.82
C GLU A 130 18.84 5.80 8.96
N ASP A 131 17.92 4.86 8.72
CA ASP A 131 17.00 4.35 9.75
C ASP A 131 17.68 3.43 10.79
N ASN A 132 18.98 3.11 10.62
CA ASN A 132 19.72 2.21 11.51
C ASN A 132 20.71 2.93 12.45
N PHE A 133 20.73 4.27 12.47
CA PHE A 133 21.68 5.04 13.30
C PHE A 133 21.18 5.37 14.72
N VAL A 134 19.91 5.15 15.07
CA VAL A 134 19.36 5.57 16.39
C VAL A 134 19.37 4.47 17.47
N ALA A 135 19.80 3.24 17.17
CA ALA A 135 19.68 2.12 18.12
C ALA A 135 20.98 1.72 18.87
N GLN A 136 22.04 2.54 18.90
CA GLN A 136 23.27 2.19 19.64
C GLN A 136 23.91 3.31 20.47
N ASN A 137 23.17 4.32 20.91
CA ASN A 137 23.67 5.22 21.97
C ASN A 137 22.55 5.62 22.94
N THR A 138 22.26 4.74 23.90
CA THR A 138 21.70 5.12 25.20
C THR A 138 22.09 4.06 26.23
N LEU A 139 22.87 4.51 27.20
CA LEU A 139 23.43 3.87 28.42
C LEU A 139 24.65 2.97 28.25
#